data_AF-A0A2S4WCB9-F1
#
_entry.id   AF-A0A2S4WCB9-F1
#
_cell.length_a   1.000
_cell.length_b   1.000
_cell.length_c   1.000
_cell.angle_alpha   90.00
_cell.angle_beta   90.00
_cell.angle_gamma   90.00
#
_symmetry.space_group_name_H-M   'P 1'
#
loop_
_entity.id
_entity.type
_entity.pdbx_description
1 polymer ?
#
loop_
_entity_poly.entity_id
_entity_poly.type
_entity_poly.pdbx_seq_one_letter_code
_entity_poly.pdbx_strand_id
1 'polypeptide(L)'
;MTKLITVGVLTPQQDLLKQALRSLTDNMEQSAVRLQEITSNPGTVSPDFGIYADRIKTNYVPCLQRQLVQLCDLMFSLSTSDDNPPARLQDAIELSVGIKAIIEQLKLSIILFWGPSESSPSTNTEESSPSPKIEQDLTRFRCHSTEGMIARSLSKYNPKANLDKVEPQIGWTKLVEDTRAARDWIDYFIRWLNLSDLGILPRTLVQKGSANR
;
A
#
# COMPACT_ATOMS: atom_id res chain seq x y z
N MET A 1 47.68 15.31 -6.61
CA MET A 1 46.39 16.03 -6.66
C MET A 1 45.40 15.25 -5.81
N THR A 2 45.22 15.68 -4.57
CA THR A 2 44.31 15.05 -3.62
C THR A 2 42.93 15.66 -3.82
N LYS A 3 41.98 14.90 -4.38
CA LYS A 3 40.57 15.32 -4.41
C LYS A 3 40.12 15.38 -2.95
N LEU A 4 39.88 16.59 -2.44
CA LEU A 4 39.13 16.79 -1.21
C LEU A 4 37.76 16.15 -1.42
N ILE A 5 37.50 15.04 -0.72
CA ILE A 5 36.16 14.53 -0.55
C ILE A 5 35.51 15.47 0.46
N THR A 6 34.88 16.53 -0.04
CA THR A 6 33.94 17.31 0.75
C THR A 6 32.80 16.37 1.10
N VAL A 7 32.76 15.91 2.34
CA VAL A 7 31.58 15.27 2.92
C VAL A 7 30.49 16.35 2.88
N GLY A 8 29.64 16.30 1.85
CA GLY A 8 28.62 17.30 1.62
C GLY A 8 27.66 17.34 2.80
N VAL A 9 27.64 18.45 3.52
CA VAL A 9 26.60 18.72 4.52
C VAL A 9 25.29 18.88 3.75
N LEU A 10 24.28 18.06 4.10
CA LEU A 10 22.95 18.17 3.50
C LEU A 10 22.38 19.56 3.78
N THR A 11 21.66 20.12 2.81
CA THR A 11 20.89 21.34 3.06
C THR A 11 19.72 21.02 4.02
N PRO A 12 19.23 21.99 4.81
CA PRO A 12 18.11 21.76 5.72
C PRO A 12 16.86 21.16 5.04
N GLN A 13 16.61 21.52 3.77
CA GLN A 13 15.49 20.99 2.98
C GLN A 13 15.71 19.55 2.53
N GLN A 14 16.95 19.16 2.20
CA GLN A 14 17.28 17.76 1.93
C GLN A 14 17.13 16.90 3.19
N ASP A 15 17.50 17.44 4.36
CA ASP A 15 17.27 16.77 5.65
C ASP A 15 15.77 16.58 5.93
N LEU A 16 14.94 17.59 5.68
CA LEU A 16 13.48 17.49 5.82
C LEU A 16 12.89 16.45 4.86
N LEU A 17 13.32 16.44 3.59
CA LEU A 17 12.89 15.43 2.61
C LEU A 17 13.30 14.03 3.06
N LYS A 18 14.53 13.86 3.55
CA LYS A 18 15.00 12.59 4.11
C LYS A 18 14.15 12.13 5.29
N GLN A 19 13.79 13.04 6.20
CA GLN A 19 12.89 12.73 7.32
C GLN A 19 11.49 12.35 6.85
N ALA A 20 10.93 13.06 5.87
CA ALA A 20 9.62 12.77 5.29
C ALA A 20 9.58 11.37 4.64
N LEU A 21 10.60 11.04 3.85
CA LEU A 21 10.73 9.72 3.20
C LEU A 21 10.93 8.59 4.22
N ARG A 22 11.71 8.80 5.28
CA ARG A 22 11.82 7.84 6.39
C ARG A 22 10.46 7.61 7.05
N SER A 23 9.77 8.68 7.41
CA SER A 23 8.46 8.60 8.06
C SER A 23 7.42 7.91 7.18
N LEU A 24 7.46 8.14 5.87
CA LEU A 24 6.62 7.42 4.91
C LEU A 24 6.94 5.93 4.88
N THR A 25 8.23 5.57 4.90
CA THR A 25 8.65 4.16 4.88
C THR A 25 8.27 3.42 6.15
N ASP A 26 8.54 4.02 7.31
CA ASP A 26 8.09 3.51 8.60
C ASP A 26 6.58 3.25 8.58
N ASN A 27 5.82 4.18 8.01
CA ASN A 27 4.38 4.07 7.88
C ASN A 27 3.94 2.91 6.99
N MET A 28 4.55 2.74 5.82
CA MET A 28 4.25 1.65 4.90
C MET A 28 4.58 0.28 5.54
N GLU A 29 5.74 0.15 6.18
CA GLU A 29 6.15 -1.08 6.87
C GLU A 29 5.20 -1.44 8.01
N GLN A 30 4.90 -0.49 8.90
CA GLN A 30 3.98 -0.71 10.01
C GLN A 30 2.57 -1.04 9.53
N SER A 31 2.12 -0.38 8.46
CA SER A 31 0.82 -0.68 7.84
C SER A 31 0.79 -2.07 7.23
N ALA A 32 1.86 -2.49 6.55
CA ALA A 32 1.97 -3.84 5.99
C ALA A 32 1.92 -4.92 7.08
N VAL A 33 2.67 -4.74 8.17
CA VAL A 33 2.66 -5.66 9.32
C VAL A 33 1.26 -5.73 9.93
N ARG A 34 0.65 -4.56 10.19
CA ARG A 34 -0.67 -4.51 10.82
C ARG A 34 -1.76 -5.16 9.98
N LEU A 35 -1.70 -4.99 8.66
CA LEU A 35 -2.60 -5.68 7.74
C LEU A 35 -2.33 -7.19 7.75
N GLN A 36 -1.08 -7.67 7.77
CA GLN A 36 -0.82 -9.11 7.88
C GLN A 36 -1.36 -9.75 9.18
N GLU A 37 -1.34 -9.02 10.30
CA GLU A 37 -1.92 -9.47 11.58
C GLU A 37 -3.43 -9.68 11.47
N ILE A 38 -4.14 -8.75 10.82
CA ILE A 38 -5.59 -8.84 10.61
C ILE A 38 -5.93 -10.04 9.73
N THR A 39 -5.13 -10.30 8.69
CA THR A 39 -5.32 -11.42 7.76
C THR A 39 -5.22 -12.75 8.51
N SER A 40 -4.37 -12.80 9.53
CA SER A 40 -4.11 -14.01 10.31
C SER A 40 -5.22 -14.33 11.32
N ASN A 41 -5.99 -13.33 11.75
CA ASN A 41 -7.12 -13.52 12.67
C ASN A 41 -8.33 -12.65 12.26
N PRO A 42 -9.00 -13.00 11.15
CA PRO A 42 -10.13 -12.22 10.63
C PRO A 42 -11.36 -12.35 11.52
N GLY A 43 -12.01 -11.23 11.79
CA GLY A 43 -13.35 -11.20 12.39
C GLY A 43 -14.45 -11.54 11.38
N THR A 44 -15.69 -11.20 11.72
CA THR A 44 -16.83 -11.32 10.80
C THR A 44 -16.74 -10.24 9.74
N VAL A 45 -17.11 -10.52 8.49
CA VAL A 45 -17.14 -9.49 7.43
C VAL A 45 -18.18 -8.42 7.79
N SER A 46 -17.79 -7.16 7.71
CA SER A 46 -18.69 -6.03 7.97
C SER A 46 -19.81 -5.94 6.93
N PRO A 47 -21.06 -5.63 7.34
CA PRO A 47 -22.16 -5.39 6.40
C PRO A 47 -21.88 -4.20 5.47
N ASP A 48 -21.04 -3.26 5.91
CA ASP A 48 -20.65 -2.07 5.14
C ASP A 48 -19.44 -2.31 4.22
N PHE A 49 -19.03 -3.58 4.03
CA PHE A 49 -17.90 -3.95 3.16
C PHE A 49 -17.94 -3.24 1.80
N GLY A 50 -19.10 -3.22 1.15
CA GLY A 50 -19.26 -2.59 -0.17
C GLY A 50 -18.90 -1.10 -0.17
N ILE A 51 -19.24 -0.38 0.90
CA ILE A 51 -18.93 1.05 1.04
C ILE A 51 -17.42 1.26 1.21
N TYR A 52 -16.76 0.44 2.03
CA TYR A 52 -15.32 0.54 2.24
C TYR A 52 -14.52 0.13 1.01
N ALA A 53 -14.95 -0.94 0.33
CA ALA A 53 -14.35 -1.40 -0.92
C ALA A 53 -14.47 -0.34 -2.03
N ASP A 54 -15.65 0.28 -2.15
CA ASP A 54 -15.86 1.37 -3.10
C ASP A 54 -14.95 2.56 -2.79
N ARG A 55 -14.86 3.02 -1.53
CA ARG A 55 -13.96 4.11 -1.13
C ARG A 55 -12.49 3.83 -1.46
N ILE A 56 -12.02 2.60 -1.25
CA ILE A 56 -10.67 2.20 -1.62
C ILE A 56 -10.47 2.34 -3.13
N LYS A 57 -11.42 1.84 -3.92
CA LYS A 57 -11.36 1.84 -5.37
C LYS A 57 -11.48 3.23 -5.99
N THR A 58 -12.40 4.06 -5.49
CA THR A 58 -12.76 5.34 -6.11
C THR A 58 -11.91 6.50 -5.59
N ASN A 59 -11.51 6.47 -4.31
CA ASN A 59 -10.81 7.59 -3.68
C ASN A 59 -9.34 7.29 -3.43
N TYR A 60 -9.04 6.23 -2.68
CA TYR A 60 -7.68 6.06 -2.12
C TYR A 60 -6.68 5.54 -3.13
N VAL A 61 -7.00 4.45 -3.84
CA VAL A 61 -6.06 3.81 -4.77
C VAL A 61 -5.70 4.72 -5.95
N PRO A 62 -6.65 5.39 -6.64
CA PRO A 62 -6.31 6.29 -7.75
C PRO A 62 -5.51 7.51 -7.27
N CYS A 63 -5.81 8.04 -6.08
CA CYS A 63 -5.08 9.15 -5.51
C CYS A 63 -3.63 8.75 -5.15
N LEU A 64 -3.47 7.57 -4.52
CA LEU A 64 -2.16 7.01 -4.19
C LEU A 64 -1.30 6.80 -5.44
N GLN A 65 -1.88 6.22 -6.50
CA GLN A 65 -1.21 6.02 -7.78
C GLN A 65 -0.69 7.36 -8.34
N ARG A 66 -1.57 8.37 -8.41
CA ARG A 66 -1.20 9.70 -8.95
C ARG A 66 -0.05 10.33 -8.17
N GLN A 67 -0.11 10.30 -6.84
CA GLN A 67 0.93 10.91 -6.01
C GLN A 67 2.24 10.13 -6.06
N LEU A 68 2.22 8.79 -6.15
CA LEU A 68 3.43 7.99 -6.35
C LEU A 68 4.09 8.26 -7.70
N VAL A 69 3.31 8.47 -8.76
CA VAL A 69 3.83 8.90 -10.07
C VAL A 69 4.51 10.26 -9.94
N GLN A 70 3.84 11.25 -9.34
CA GLN A 70 4.40 12.59 -9.16
C GLN A 70 5.67 12.58 -8.31
N LEU A 71 5.69 11.79 -7.23
CA LEU A 71 6.88 11.61 -6.41
C LEU A 71 8.01 10.95 -7.21
N CYS A 72 7.71 9.93 -8.03
CA CYS A 72 8.71 9.29 -8.89
C CYS A 72 9.34 10.29 -9.87
N ASP A 73 8.52 11.12 -10.52
CA ASP A 73 8.97 12.13 -11.48
C ASP A 73 9.84 13.21 -10.80
N LEU A 74 9.44 13.67 -9.61
CA LEU A 74 10.23 14.61 -8.82
C LEU A 74 11.56 14.00 -8.37
N MET A 75 11.56 12.77 -7.86
CA MET A 75 12.77 12.10 -7.42
C MET A 75 13.74 11.87 -8.57
N PHE A 76 13.24 11.56 -9.78
CA PHE A 76 14.05 11.48 -10.99
C PHE A 76 14.61 12.85 -11.41
N SER A 77 13.81 13.91 -11.29
CA SER A 77 14.29 15.26 -11.57
C SER A 77 15.34 15.73 -10.57
N LEU A 78 15.21 15.36 -9.29
CA LEU A 78 16.17 15.73 -8.23
C LEU A 78 17.49 14.98 -8.36
N SER A 79 17.48 13.78 -8.95
CA SER A 79 18.68 12.97 -9.18
C SER A 79 19.51 13.41 -10.39
N THR A 80 18.88 14.15 -11.33
CA THR A 80 19.48 14.55 -12.61
C THR A 80 19.80 16.04 -12.72
N SER A 81 19.38 16.85 -11.74
CA SER A 81 19.61 18.29 -11.72
C SER A 81 20.66 18.67 -10.67
N ASP A 82 21.72 19.37 -11.10
CA ASP A 82 22.73 19.93 -10.19
C ASP A 82 22.16 21.09 -9.35
N ASP A 83 21.21 21.83 -9.91
CA ASP A 83 20.38 22.80 -9.19
C ASP A 83 19.10 22.11 -8.71
N ASN A 84 19.01 21.84 -7.41
CA ASN A 84 17.80 21.34 -6.76
C ASN A 84 17.06 22.52 -6.10
N PRO A 85 16.16 23.22 -6.82
CA PRO A 85 15.52 24.40 -6.28
C PRO A 85 14.71 24.04 -5.02
N PRO A 86 14.79 24.87 -3.96
CA PRO A 86 14.03 24.71 -2.72
C PRO A 86 12.57 24.30 -2.90
N ALA A 87 11.90 24.86 -3.92
CA ALA A 87 10.50 24.55 -4.23
C ALA A 87 10.27 23.07 -4.60
N ARG A 88 11.16 22.44 -5.37
CA ARG A 88 11.01 21.02 -5.76
C ARG A 88 11.24 20.07 -4.59
N LEU A 89 12.15 20.41 -3.70
CA LEU A 89 12.36 19.66 -2.45
C LEU A 89 11.11 19.77 -1.56
N GLN A 90 10.51 20.96 -1.49
CA GLN A 90 9.26 21.18 -0.77
C GLN A 90 8.10 20.38 -1.38
N ASP A 91 7.94 20.38 -2.71
CA ASP A 91 6.91 19.58 -3.39
C ASP A 91 7.05 18.08 -3.07
N ALA A 92 8.29 17.57 -3.07
CA ALA A 92 8.57 16.17 -2.74
C ALA A 92 8.27 15.84 -1.26
N ILE A 93 8.51 16.78 -0.33
CA ILE A 93 8.14 16.65 1.07
C ILE A 93 6.61 16.56 1.20
N GLU A 94 5.88 17.49 0.57
CA GLU A 94 4.42 17.55 0.63
C GLU A 94 3.77 16.30 0.04
N LEU A 95 4.28 15.81 -1.09
CA LEU A 95 3.85 14.54 -1.67
C LEU A 95 4.12 13.36 -0.75
N SER A 96 5.29 13.29 -0.12
CA SER A 96 5.61 12.20 0.83
C SER A 96 4.63 12.18 2.01
N VAL A 97 4.28 13.35 2.54
CA VAL A 97 3.27 13.51 3.60
C VAL A 97 1.87 13.14 3.11
N GLY A 98 1.50 13.57 1.90
CA GLY A 98 0.21 13.23 1.28
C GLY A 98 0.02 11.73 1.07
N ILE A 99 1.05 11.07 0.53
CA ILE A 99 1.03 9.61 0.29
C ILE A 99 0.87 8.87 1.62
N LYS A 100 1.60 9.28 2.66
CA LYS A 100 1.46 8.72 4.01
C LYS A 100 0.02 8.84 4.52
N ALA A 101 -0.60 10.01 4.37
CA ALA A 101 -1.98 10.22 4.80
C ALA A 101 -2.97 9.31 4.04
N ILE A 102 -2.77 9.10 2.74
CA ILE A 102 -3.61 8.20 1.94
C ILE A 102 -3.46 6.75 2.40
N ILE A 103 -2.24 6.31 2.69
CA ILE A 103 -1.96 4.94 3.19
C ILE A 103 -2.64 4.71 4.53
N GLU A 104 -2.61 5.70 5.43
CA GLU A 104 -3.34 5.64 6.69
C GLU A 104 -4.86 5.47 6.49
N GLN A 105 -5.46 6.26 5.59
CA GLN A 105 -6.90 6.13 5.29
C GLN A 105 -7.25 4.80 4.63
N LEU A 106 -6.38 4.31 3.74
CA LEU A 106 -6.52 3.02 3.08
C LEU A 106 -6.43 1.87 4.08
N LYS A 107 -5.45 1.91 5.00
CA LYS A 107 -5.32 0.97 6.13
C LYS A 107 -6.58 0.96 6.99
N LEU A 108 -7.07 2.13 7.40
CA LEU A 108 -8.29 2.25 8.21
C LEU A 108 -9.51 1.65 7.49
N SER A 109 -9.64 1.89 6.20
CA SER A 109 -10.76 1.34 5.41
C SER A 109 -10.73 -0.18 5.32
N ILE A 110 -9.53 -0.79 5.25
CA ILE A 110 -9.37 -2.25 5.25
C ILE A 110 -9.65 -2.83 6.63
N ILE A 111 -9.21 -2.17 7.71
CA ILE A 111 -9.53 -2.60 9.07
C ILE A 111 -11.05 -2.72 9.25
N LEU A 112 -11.81 -1.79 8.67
CA LEU A 112 -13.27 -1.77 8.74
C LEU A 112 -13.97 -2.85 7.90
N PHE A 113 -13.23 -3.61 7.08
CA PHE A 113 -13.79 -4.82 6.45
C PHE A 113 -14.21 -5.86 7.49
N TRP A 114 -13.61 -5.82 8.67
CA TRP A 114 -13.78 -6.83 9.71
C TRP A 114 -14.46 -6.21 10.94
N GLY A 115 -15.56 -6.81 11.36
CA GLY A 115 -16.22 -6.54 12.63
C GLY A 115 -15.64 -7.37 13.78
N PRO A 116 -16.11 -7.16 15.02
CA PRO A 116 -15.74 -8.01 16.14
C PRO A 116 -16.05 -9.47 15.84
N SER A 117 -15.11 -10.36 16.19
CA SER A 117 -15.32 -11.80 16.05
C SER A 117 -16.42 -12.22 17.01
N GLU A 118 -17.61 -12.48 16.48
CA GLU A 118 -18.65 -13.10 17.29
C GLU A 118 -18.21 -14.54 17.59
N SER A 119 -17.80 -14.79 18.83
CA SER A 119 -17.83 -16.14 19.38
C SER A 119 -19.30 -16.53 19.59
N SER A 120 -20.05 -16.74 18.51
CA SER A 120 -21.47 -17.10 18.59
C SER A 120 -21.64 -18.63 18.64
N PRO A 121 -22.52 -19.15 19.52
CA PRO A 121 -22.68 -20.58 19.74
C PRO A 121 -23.34 -21.24 18.54
N SER A 122 -22.88 -22.45 18.23
CA SER A 122 -23.51 -23.35 17.26
C SER A 122 -24.99 -23.57 17.60
N THR A 123 -25.88 -22.99 16.79
CA THR A 123 -27.25 -23.46 16.69
C THR A 123 -27.45 -23.96 15.27
N ASN A 124 -27.52 -25.28 15.17
CA ASN A 124 -27.89 -25.98 13.96
C ASN A 124 -29.30 -25.55 13.58
N THR A 125 -29.44 -24.82 12.48
CA THR A 125 -30.72 -24.71 11.78
C THR A 125 -30.44 -24.94 10.31
N GLU A 126 -30.93 -26.09 9.84
CA GLU A 126 -30.92 -26.47 8.44
C GLU A 126 -31.82 -25.49 7.67
N GLU A 127 -31.22 -24.51 6.99
CA GLU A 127 -31.94 -23.74 5.97
C GLU A 127 -31.33 -23.95 4.59
N SER A 128 -32.21 -24.47 3.74
CA SER A 128 -31.96 -24.93 2.39
C SER A 128 -31.93 -23.72 1.45
N SER A 129 -30.72 -23.25 1.13
CA SER A 129 -30.39 -22.58 -0.15
C SER A 129 -28.87 -22.41 -0.25
N PRO A 130 -28.19 -22.89 -1.30
CA PRO A 130 -26.72 -22.79 -1.43
C PRO A 130 -26.21 -21.36 -1.72
N SER A 131 -27.08 -20.41 -2.07
CA SER A 131 -26.73 -19.06 -2.53
C SER A 131 -26.07 -18.14 -1.47
N PRO A 132 -26.57 -18.03 -0.22
CA PRO A 132 -26.08 -17.03 0.74
C PRO A 132 -24.68 -17.36 1.25
N LYS A 133 -24.39 -18.65 1.42
CA LYS A 133 -23.10 -19.13 1.91
C LYS A 133 -21.99 -18.91 0.88
N ILE A 134 -22.26 -19.15 -0.40
CA ILE A 134 -21.32 -18.89 -1.49
C ILE A 134 -21.01 -17.39 -1.57
N GLU A 135 -22.01 -16.51 -1.48
CA GLU A 135 -21.80 -15.06 -1.49
C GLU A 135 -20.99 -14.56 -0.28
N GLN A 136 -21.24 -15.11 0.91
CA GLN A 136 -20.44 -14.83 2.10
C GLN A 136 -18.98 -15.28 1.95
N ASP A 137 -18.75 -16.50 1.44
CA ASP A 137 -17.41 -17.03 1.20
C ASP A 137 -16.65 -16.20 0.16
N LEU A 138 -17.33 -15.76 -0.91
CA LEU A 138 -16.77 -14.89 -1.94
C LEU A 138 -16.40 -13.51 -1.38
N THR A 139 -17.26 -12.94 -0.54
CA THR A 139 -17.01 -11.64 0.10
C THR A 139 -15.83 -11.73 1.04
N ARG A 140 -15.76 -12.78 1.87
CA ARG A 140 -14.62 -13.04 2.76
C ARG A 140 -13.32 -13.23 1.99
N PHE A 141 -13.35 -13.98 0.89
CA PHE A 141 -12.20 -14.13 0.00
C PHE A 141 -11.74 -12.80 -0.58
N ARG A 142 -12.67 -11.94 -0.99
CA ARG A 142 -12.37 -10.58 -1.50
C ARG A 142 -11.74 -9.69 -0.43
N CYS A 143 -12.22 -9.73 0.81
CA CYS A 143 -11.60 -9.00 1.93
C CYS A 143 -10.13 -9.42 2.10
N HIS A 144 -9.89 -10.73 2.27
CA HIS A 144 -8.54 -11.29 2.44
C HIS A 144 -7.61 -10.99 1.27
N SER A 145 -8.11 -11.12 0.04
CA SER A 145 -7.29 -10.89 -1.14
C SER A 145 -6.90 -9.41 -1.27
N THR A 146 -7.85 -8.51 -1.04
CA THR A 146 -7.62 -7.05 -1.07
C THR A 146 -6.57 -6.64 -0.05
N GLU A 147 -6.74 -7.12 1.18
CA GLU A 147 -5.83 -6.89 2.29
C GLU A 147 -4.42 -7.43 2.02
N GLY A 148 -4.32 -8.69 1.60
CA GLY A 148 -3.04 -9.32 1.29
C GLY A 148 -2.30 -8.65 0.13
N MET A 149 -3.03 -8.18 -0.88
CA MET A 149 -2.42 -7.43 -1.99
C MET A 149 -1.91 -6.06 -1.57
N ILE A 150 -2.66 -5.34 -0.74
CA ILE A 150 -2.23 -4.05 -0.21
C ILE A 150 -1.01 -4.23 0.70
N ALA A 151 -1.05 -5.19 1.63
CA ALA A 151 0.07 -5.47 2.53
C ALA A 151 1.35 -5.81 1.76
N ARG A 152 1.24 -6.62 0.68
CA ARG A 152 2.36 -6.91 -0.22
C ARG A 152 2.85 -5.69 -0.99
N SER A 153 1.96 -4.80 -1.40
CA SER A 153 2.33 -3.59 -2.13
C SER A 153 3.11 -2.63 -1.22
N LEU A 154 2.65 -2.45 0.01
CA LEU A 154 3.30 -1.58 1.00
C LEU A 154 4.66 -2.12 1.46
N SER A 155 4.83 -3.44 1.58
CA SER A 155 6.11 -4.03 2.01
C SER A 155 7.23 -3.96 0.96
N LYS A 156 6.92 -3.58 -0.28
CA LYS A 156 7.89 -3.48 -1.38
C LYS A 156 8.61 -2.14 -1.42
N TYR A 157 8.05 -1.11 -0.80
CA TYR A 157 8.71 0.18 -0.68
C TYR A 157 9.65 0.18 0.53
N ASN A 158 10.96 0.10 0.29
CA ASN A 158 11.97 0.15 1.36
C ASN A 158 13.16 1.05 0.99
N PRO A 159 12.95 2.37 0.92
CA PRO A 159 14.04 3.32 0.67
C PRO A 159 15.00 3.48 1.86
N LYS A 160 14.70 2.95 3.07
CA LYS A 160 15.53 3.14 4.28
C LYS A 160 16.98 2.69 4.09
N ALA A 161 17.20 1.59 3.37
CA ALA A 161 18.54 1.10 3.07
C ALA A 161 19.40 2.11 2.27
N ASN A 162 18.76 3.11 1.66
CA ASN A 162 19.36 4.00 0.68
C ASN A 162 19.39 5.47 1.15
N LEU A 163 18.50 5.84 2.07
CA LEU A 163 18.43 7.19 2.65
C LEU A 163 19.69 7.55 3.46
N ASP A 164 20.44 6.56 3.94
CA ASP A 164 21.66 6.73 4.74
C ASP A 164 22.96 6.45 3.99
N LYS A 165 22.90 6.26 2.68
CA LYS A 165 24.11 6.06 1.87
C LYS A 165 24.94 7.34 1.80
N VAL A 166 26.25 7.17 1.97
CA VAL A 166 27.26 8.25 2.00
C VAL A 166 27.38 8.96 0.66
N GLU A 167 27.03 8.29 -0.45
CA GLU A 167 26.97 8.89 -1.78
C GLU A 167 25.54 9.29 -2.14
N PRO A 168 25.24 10.61 -2.22
CA PRO A 168 23.90 11.10 -2.49
C PRO A 168 23.35 10.57 -3.82
N GLN A 169 24.17 10.53 -4.89
CA GLN A 169 23.75 10.09 -6.23
C GLN A 169 23.29 8.61 -6.26
N ILE A 170 23.98 7.72 -5.55
CA ILE A 170 23.58 6.31 -5.38
C ILE A 170 22.28 6.22 -4.56
N GLY A 171 22.17 7.02 -3.50
CA GLY A 171 20.93 7.13 -2.70
C GLY A 171 19.74 7.55 -3.56
N TRP A 172 19.87 8.63 -4.33
CA TRP A 172 18.82 9.17 -5.20
C TRP A 172 18.38 8.21 -6.29
N THR A 173 19.33 7.57 -6.99
CA THR A 173 19.01 6.59 -8.04
C THR A 173 18.19 5.44 -7.47
N LYS A 174 18.58 4.94 -6.29
CA LYS A 174 17.89 3.83 -5.67
C LYS A 174 16.51 4.22 -5.12
N LEU A 175 16.36 5.43 -4.62
CA LEU A 175 15.05 5.98 -4.25
C LEU A 175 14.09 6.01 -5.44
N VAL A 176 14.55 6.42 -6.62
CA VAL A 176 13.73 6.39 -7.85
C VAL A 176 13.29 4.97 -8.18
N GLU A 177 14.19 3.98 -8.10
CA GLU A 177 13.83 2.57 -8.34
C GLU A 177 12.79 2.06 -7.33
N ASP A 178 12.96 2.37 -6.05
CA ASP A 178 12.06 1.92 -4.99
C ASP A 178 10.67 2.57 -5.13
N THR A 179 10.60 3.87 -5.46
CA THR A 179 9.34 4.58 -5.74
C THR A 179 8.65 4.04 -7.00
N ARG A 180 9.43 3.74 -8.06
CA ARG A 180 8.89 3.13 -9.29
C ARG A 180 8.33 1.73 -9.03
N ALA A 181 9.01 0.91 -8.25
CA ALA A 181 8.53 -0.40 -7.87
C ALA A 181 7.20 -0.30 -7.09
N ALA A 182 7.08 0.65 -6.17
CA ALA A 182 5.83 0.90 -5.44
C ALA A 182 4.69 1.30 -6.39
N ARG A 183 4.95 2.18 -7.36
CA ARG A 183 3.98 2.55 -8.41
C ARG A 183 3.51 1.32 -9.20
N ASP A 184 4.43 0.51 -9.71
CA ASP A 184 4.11 -0.65 -10.54
C ASP A 184 3.24 -1.68 -9.78
N TRP A 185 3.45 -1.80 -8.46
CA TRP A 185 2.61 -2.62 -7.60
C TRP A 185 1.20 -2.05 -7.40
N ILE A 186 1.05 -0.74 -7.22
CA ILE A 186 -0.27 -0.10 -7.16
C ILE A 186 -1.03 -0.25 -8.48
N ASP A 187 -0.35 -0.12 -9.63
CA ASP A 187 -0.95 -0.38 -10.94
C ASP A 187 -1.44 -1.83 -11.06
N TYR A 188 -0.66 -2.78 -10.57
CA TYR A 188 -1.06 -4.19 -10.50
C TYR A 188 -2.29 -4.39 -9.61
N PHE A 189 -2.34 -3.72 -8.45
CA PHE A 189 -3.49 -3.79 -7.54
C PHE A 189 -4.77 -3.21 -8.16
N ILE A 190 -4.68 -2.07 -8.87
CA ILE A 190 -5.80 -1.49 -9.63
C ILE A 190 -6.34 -2.49 -10.66
N ARG A 191 -5.44 -3.12 -11.43
CA ARG A 191 -5.83 -4.14 -12.41
C ARG A 191 -6.54 -5.31 -11.75
N TRP A 192 -6.03 -5.78 -10.62
CA TRP A 192 -6.66 -6.88 -9.88
C TRP A 192 -8.05 -6.51 -9.36
N LEU A 193 -8.24 -5.31 -8.80
CA LEU A 193 -9.56 -4.84 -8.36
C LEU A 193 -10.57 -4.85 -9.51
N ASN A 194 -10.19 -4.30 -10.66
CA ASN A 194 -11.04 -4.28 -11.85
C ASN A 194 -11.39 -5.70 -12.34
N LEU A 195 -10.46 -6.65 -12.30
CA LEU A 195 -10.70 -8.05 -12.68
C LEU A 195 -11.56 -8.81 -11.65
N SER A 196 -11.41 -8.50 -10.36
CA SER A 196 -12.22 -9.06 -9.27
C SER A 196 -13.69 -8.65 -9.41
N ASP A 197 -13.94 -7.38 -9.74
CA ASP A 197 -15.29 -6.82 -9.90
C ASP A 197 -16.01 -7.37 -11.11
N LEU A 198 -15.28 -7.63 -12.21
CA LEU A 198 -15.83 -8.26 -13.41
C LEU A 198 -16.20 -9.75 -13.19
N GLY A 199 -15.99 -10.30 -11.99
CA GLY A 199 -16.24 -11.72 -11.72
C GLY A 199 -15.29 -12.65 -12.47
N ILE A 200 -14.19 -12.12 -13.03
CA ILE A 200 -13.17 -12.90 -13.74
C ILE A 200 -12.34 -13.70 -12.73
N LEU A 201 -12.17 -13.17 -11.52
CA LEU A 201 -11.37 -13.79 -10.46
C LEU A 201 -12.06 -14.72 -9.42
N PRO A 202 -13.38 -14.98 -9.35
CA PRO A 202 -13.88 -15.78 -8.22
C PRO A 202 -14.92 -16.87 -8.54
N ARG A 203 -14.52 -17.96 -9.26
CA ARG A 203 -15.22 -19.26 -9.18
C ARG A 203 -14.30 -20.49 -9.13
N THR A 204 -13.16 -20.46 -9.82
CA THR A 204 -12.22 -21.61 -9.89
C THR A 204 -11.32 -21.78 -8.67
N LEU A 205 -11.09 -20.72 -7.87
CA LEU A 205 -10.22 -20.78 -6.68
C LEU A 205 -10.97 -21.21 -5.40
N VAL A 206 -12.26 -20.91 -5.28
CA VAL A 206 -13.09 -21.31 -4.12
C VAL A 206 -13.34 -22.82 -4.13
N GLN A 207 -13.50 -23.45 -5.31
CA GLN A 207 -13.65 -24.90 -5.42
C GLN A 207 -12.40 -25.69 -5.02
N LYS A 208 -11.19 -25.16 -5.26
CA LYS A 208 -9.95 -25.83 -4.85
C LYS A 208 -9.69 -25.79 -3.34
N GLY A 209 -10.30 -24.85 -2.61
CA GLY A 209 -10.20 -24.77 -1.15
C GLY A 209 -11.15 -25.70 -0.38
N SER A 210 -12.26 -26.12 -1.00
CA SER A 210 -13.19 -27.09 -0.40
C SER A 210 -12.85 -28.56 -0.72
N ALA A 211 -11.96 -28.83 -1.67
CA ALA A 211 -11.55 -30.18 -2.04
C ALA A 211 -10.35 -30.72 -1.23
N ASN A 212 -9.77 -29.91 -0.33
CA ASN A 212 -8.60 -30.27 0.50
C ASN A 212 -8.90 -30.18 2.02
N ARG A 213 -10.13 -30.49 2.44
CA ARG A 213 -10.43 -30.82 3.83
C ARG A 213 -10.90 -32.26 3.94
#